data_AF-A0A7Y3FUE1-F1
#
_entry.id   AF-A0A7Y3FUE1-F1
#
_cell.length_a   1.000
_cell.length_b   1.000
_cell.length_c   1.000
_cell.angle_alpha   90.00
_cell.angle_beta   90.00
_cell.angle_gamma   90.00
#
_symmetry.space_group_name_H-M   'P 1'
#
loop_
_entity.id
_entity.type
_entity.pdbx_description
1 polymer ?
#
loop_
_entity_poly.entity_id
_entity_poly.type
_entity_poly.pdbx_seq_one_letter_code
_entity_poly.pdbx_strand_id
1 'polypeptide(L)'
;MFFVISGIILSCKSNPSEQVLLEGLQESVEIVRDQWGINHIYAANEHDLFFAQGYAAAKDRLFQFEIWRRQATGTVAEIQGERELKRDIGTRLFKYRGDLTREFNHYHDRGQEIITAYTDGVNAYIEEALENPDSLPIEFKMLNILPQKWTPEVVISRHQGLLGNIGAELEVGMAVDKIGVDAVKDLYWFHPKDPILEMDPAINTSLLSEEILELYFAYRRPVRFLPEDINSTYRRAGTTAFFEEEQVDVYDSLSIGSNNWVLSESMTADGQTLMANDPHRTIAVPSLRYMTHLVAPGWNVIGGGEPEIPGISIGHNEHGAWGLTVFRT
;
A
#
# COMPACT_ATOMS: atom_id res chain seq x y z
N MET A 1 -2.68 -63.57 -18.76
CA MET A 1 -3.18 -62.54 -17.83
C MET A 1 -1.95 -61.85 -17.24
N PHE A 2 -1.47 -60.81 -17.91
CA PHE A 2 -0.29 -60.05 -17.48
C PHE A 2 -0.77 -58.90 -16.58
N PHE A 3 -0.34 -58.91 -15.32
CA PHE A 3 -0.54 -57.80 -14.39
C PHE A 3 0.39 -56.65 -14.81
N VAL A 4 -0.19 -55.54 -15.26
CA VAL A 4 0.51 -54.26 -15.41
C VAL A 4 0.49 -53.58 -14.05
N ILE A 5 1.66 -53.51 -13.40
CA ILE A 5 1.87 -52.71 -12.21
C ILE A 5 1.98 -51.25 -12.66
N SER A 6 0.93 -50.46 -12.40
CA SER A 6 0.95 -49.01 -12.59
C SER A 6 1.72 -48.39 -11.43
N GLY A 7 2.97 -48.01 -11.68
CA GLY A 7 3.79 -47.25 -10.74
C GLY A 7 3.37 -45.79 -10.77
N ILE A 8 2.81 -45.30 -9.66
CA ILE A 8 2.63 -43.86 -9.42
C ILE A 8 4.01 -43.29 -9.14
N ILE A 9 4.60 -42.62 -10.13
CA ILE A 9 5.73 -41.71 -9.89
C ILE A 9 5.11 -40.43 -9.31
N LEU A 10 5.25 -40.25 -8.00
CA LEU A 10 5.09 -38.95 -7.36
C LEU A 10 6.18 -38.03 -7.94
N SER A 11 5.81 -37.28 -8.98
CA SER A 11 6.62 -36.18 -9.47
C SER A 11 6.60 -35.10 -8.38
N CYS A 12 7.75 -34.86 -7.76
CA CYS A 12 7.99 -33.64 -7.00
C CYS A 12 7.63 -32.47 -7.92
N LYS A 13 6.59 -31.70 -7.57
CA LYS A 13 6.28 -30.44 -8.25
C LYS A 13 7.53 -29.56 -8.19
N SER A 14 8.27 -29.51 -9.29
CA SER A 14 9.12 -28.36 -9.59
C SER A 14 8.16 -27.16 -9.61
N ASN A 15 8.40 -26.15 -8.77
CA ASN A 15 7.70 -24.87 -8.93
C ASN A 15 7.88 -24.43 -10.39
N PRO A 16 6.81 -24.17 -11.15
CA PRO A 16 6.94 -23.75 -12.52
C PRO A 16 7.66 -22.39 -12.52
N SER A 17 8.88 -22.35 -13.05
CA SER A 17 9.56 -21.12 -13.42
C SER A 17 8.85 -20.56 -14.66
N GLU A 18 8.27 -19.38 -14.55
CA GLU A 18 7.68 -18.67 -15.69
C GLU A 18 8.77 -17.74 -16.26
N GLN A 19 9.22 -18.04 -17.49
CA GLN A 19 10.01 -17.08 -18.26
C GLN A 19 9.06 -16.13 -18.97
N VAL A 20 9.18 -14.86 -18.65
CA VAL A 20 8.27 -13.81 -19.11
C VAL A 20 8.98 -12.98 -20.17
N LEU A 21 8.42 -12.98 -21.39
CA LEU A 21 8.83 -12.12 -22.50
C LEU A 21 7.64 -11.23 -22.82
N LEU A 22 7.62 -10.04 -22.23
CA LEU A 22 6.57 -9.05 -22.40
C LEU A 22 7.10 -7.86 -23.20
N GLU A 23 6.22 -7.24 -23.97
CA GLU A 23 6.49 -5.94 -24.58
C GLU A 23 6.82 -4.93 -23.47
N GLY A 24 7.97 -4.26 -23.60
CA GLY A 24 8.50 -3.33 -22.59
C GLY A 24 9.73 -3.84 -21.83
N LEU A 25 9.96 -5.17 -21.76
CA LEU A 25 11.20 -5.72 -21.22
C LEU A 25 12.37 -5.51 -22.20
N GLN A 26 13.56 -5.21 -21.66
CA GLN A 26 14.79 -5.07 -22.44
C GLN A 26 15.50 -6.42 -22.63
N GLU A 27 15.43 -7.28 -21.63
CA GLU A 27 16.00 -8.64 -21.56
C GLU A 27 14.97 -9.61 -20.95
N SER A 28 15.26 -10.92 -20.96
CA SER A 28 14.35 -11.89 -20.33
C SER A 28 14.37 -11.82 -18.81
N VAL A 29 13.20 -11.94 -18.19
CA VAL A 29 13.03 -12.04 -16.74
C VAL A 29 12.48 -13.42 -16.37
N GLU A 30 12.99 -13.98 -15.27
CA GLU A 30 12.47 -15.20 -14.66
C GLU A 30 11.73 -14.85 -13.36
N ILE A 31 10.50 -15.33 -13.23
CA ILE A 31 9.72 -15.24 -11.99
C ILE A 31 9.47 -16.66 -11.49
N VAL A 32 10.05 -16.97 -10.33
CA VAL A 32 9.85 -18.23 -9.63
C VAL A 32 8.94 -17.99 -8.44
N ARG A 33 7.74 -18.58 -8.45
CA ARG A 33 6.82 -18.52 -7.32
C ARG A 33 7.06 -19.68 -6.37
N ASP A 34 7.32 -19.38 -5.11
CA ASP A 34 7.54 -20.40 -4.09
C ASP A 34 6.23 -21.01 -3.56
N GLN A 35 6.34 -21.97 -2.64
CA GLN A 35 5.17 -22.66 -2.05
C GLN A 35 4.27 -21.76 -1.18
N TRP A 36 4.79 -20.61 -0.72
CA TRP A 36 4.05 -19.61 0.05
C TRP A 36 3.45 -18.52 -0.83
N GLY A 37 3.70 -18.59 -2.14
CA GLY A 37 3.23 -17.66 -3.13
C GLY A 37 4.09 -16.42 -3.28
N ILE A 38 5.32 -16.41 -2.73
CA ILE A 38 6.30 -15.32 -2.85
C ILE A 38 6.94 -15.40 -4.25
N ASN A 39 6.99 -14.26 -4.94
CA ASN A 39 7.67 -14.15 -6.22
C ASN A 39 9.16 -13.87 -6.01
N HIS A 40 10.01 -14.72 -6.58
CA HIS A 40 11.45 -14.48 -6.70
C HIS A 40 11.75 -14.08 -8.14
N ILE A 41 12.14 -12.82 -8.32
CA ILE A 41 12.29 -12.16 -9.62
C ILE A 41 13.77 -12.01 -9.93
N TYR A 42 14.20 -12.60 -11.04
CA TYR A 42 15.57 -12.55 -11.54
C TYR A 42 15.62 -11.79 -12.86
N ALA A 43 16.35 -10.69 -12.90
CA ALA A 43 16.47 -9.83 -14.08
C ALA A 43 17.94 -9.47 -14.39
N ALA A 44 18.23 -9.14 -15.65
CA ALA A 44 19.57 -8.74 -16.08
C ALA A 44 19.89 -7.26 -15.82
N ASN A 45 18.86 -6.43 -15.57
CA ASN A 45 18.99 -5.00 -15.33
C ASN A 45 17.89 -4.50 -14.39
N GLU A 46 18.06 -3.28 -13.89
CA GLU A 46 17.16 -2.67 -12.90
C GLU A 46 15.78 -2.32 -13.47
N HIS A 47 15.71 -1.88 -14.73
CA HIS A 47 14.43 -1.54 -15.37
C HIS A 47 13.50 -2.76 -15.38
N ASP A 48 14.00 -3.88 -15.90
CA ASP A 48 13.24 -5.11 -16.04
C ASP A 48 12.89 -5.74 -14.67
N LEU A 49 13.74 -5.54 -13.67
CA LEU A 49 13.48 -5.96 -12.28
C LEU A 49 12.22 -5.27 -11.73
N PHE A 50 12.14 -3.94 -11.82
CA PHE A 50 11.00 -3.18 -11.29
C PHE A 50 9.77 -3.31 -12.17
N PHE A 51 9.92 -3.43 -13.49
CA PHE A 51 8.84 -3.80 -14.40
C PHE A 51 8.20 -5.13 -13.97
N ALA A 52 9.01 -6.17 -13.80
CA ALA A 52 8.50 -7.47 -13.39
C ALA A 52 7.91 -7.48 -11.97
N GLN A 53 8.45 -6.66 -11.06
CA GLN A 53 7.85 -6.46 -9.73
C GLN A 53 6.42 -5.92 -9.85
N GLY A 54 6.21 -4.87 -10.65
CA GLY A 54 4.90 -4.28 -10.87
C GLY A 54 3.93 -5.25 -11.56
N TYR A 55 4.40 -5.96 -12.59
CA TYR A 55 3.63 -6.99 -13.28
C TYR A 55 3.16 -8.09 -12.32
N ALA A 56 4.07 -8.67 -11.53
CA ALA A 56 3.76 -9.75 -10.59
C ALA A 56 2.79 -9.31 -9.48
N ALA A 57 3.01 -8.10 -8.93
CA ALA A 57 2.14 -7.55 -7.89
C ALA A 57 0.72 -7.27 -8.43
N ALA A 58 0.60 -6.71 -9.63
CA ALA A 58 -0.69 -6.51 -10.30
C ALA A 58 -1.38 -7.84 -10.62
N LYS A 59 -0.63 -8.85 -11.07
CA LYS A 59 -1.13 -10.22 -11.32
C LYS A 59 -1.74 -10.87 -10.09
N ASP A 60 -1.14 -10.64 -8.93
CA ASP A 60 -1.65 -11.17 -7.67
C ASP A 60 -2.79 -10.34 -7.05
N ARG A 61 -2.83 -9.02 -7.30
CA ARG A 61 -3.65 -8.07 -6.53
C ARG A 61 -4.47 -7.09 -7.39
N LEU A 62 -4.82 -7.46 -8.62
CA LEU A 62 -5.43 -6.55 -9.61
C LEU A 62 -6.61 -5.70 -9.10
N PHE A 63 -7.55 -6.31 -8.36
CA PHE A 63 -8.68 -5.56 -7.81
C PHE A 63 -8.25 -4.53 -6.77
N GLN A 64 -7.32 -4.89 -5.88
CA GLN A 64 -6.72 -3.98 -4.89
C GLN A 64 -6.06 -2.78 -5.59
N PHE A 65 -5.35 -3.03 -6.70
CA PHE A 65 -4.74 -1.98 -7.51
C PHE A 65 -5.78 -1.04 -8.13
N GLU A 66 -6.89 -1.55 -8.68
CA GLU A 66 -7.93 -0.66 -9.23
C GLU A 66 -8.56 0.24 -8.16
N ILE A 67 -8.80 -0.28 -6.95
CA ILE A 67 -9.34 0.54 -5.85
C ILE A 67 -8.33 1.61 -5.40
N TRP A 68 -7.05 1.25 -5.25
CA TRP A 68 -6.01 2.23 -4.91
C TRP A 68 -5.82 3.29 -5.97
N ARG A 69 -5.84 2.91 -7.25
CA ARG A 69 -5.81 3.87 -8.35
C ARG A 69 -6.95 4.87 -8.20
N ARG A 70 -8.18 4.42 -7.95
CA ARG A 70 -9.33 5.31 -7.74
C ARG A 70 -9.17 6.22 -6.52
N GLN A 71 -8.65 5.70 -5.41
CA GLN A 71 -8.37 6.50 -4.22
C GLN A 71 -7.29 7.56 -4.49
N ALA A 72 -6.28 7.23 -5.30
CA ALA A 72 -5.17 8.10 -5.68
C ALA A 72 -5.57 9.17 -6.71
N THR A 73 -6.48 8.85 -7.63
CA THR A 73 -6.95 9.77 -8.69
C THR A 73 -8.18 10.57 -8.28
N GLY A 74 -8.83 10.18 -7.18
CA GLY A 74 -10.07 10.78 -6.70
C GLY A 74 -11.22 10.46 -7.64
N THR A 75 -11.41 9.18 -7.96
CA THR A 75 -12.45 8.69 -8.88
C THR A 75 -13.24 7.51 -8.27
N VAL A 76 -13.39 7.50 -6.94
CA VAL A 76 -14.19 6.49 -6.24
C VAL A 76 -15.68 6.75 -6.44
N ALA A 77 -16.10 8.02 -6.54
CA ALA A 77 -17.50 8.39 -6.76
C ALA A 77 -18.05 7.87 -8.10
N GLU A 78 -17.21 7.51 -9.06
CA GLU A 78 -17.63 6.87 -10.32
C GLU A 78 -18.32 5.52 -10.10
N ILE A 79 -17.96 4.81 -9.02
CA ILE A 79 -18.46 3.47 -8.71
C ILE A 79 -19.35 3.42 -7.47
N GLN A 80 -19.28 4.45 -6.61
CA GLN A 80 -20.04 4.53 -5.35
C GLN A 80 -20.99 5.74 -5.29
N GLY A 81 -21.01 6.58 -6.32
CA GLY A 81 -21.89 7.74 -6.43
C GLY A 81 -21.56 8.88 -5.47
N GLU A 82 -22.56 9.72 -5.22
CA GLU A 82 -22.43 11.00 -4.52
C GLU A 82 -21.85 10.88 -3.10
N ARG A 83 -22.04 9.74 -2.42
CA ARG A 83 -21.54 9.54 -1.04
C ARG A 83 -20.01 9.56 -0.94
N GLU A 84 -19.30 9.31 -2.04
CA GLU A 84 -17.84 9.39 -2.12
C GLU A 84 -17.34 10.68 -2.80
N LEU A 85 -18.23 11.63 -3.13
CA LEU A 85 -17.85 12.88 -3.77
C LEU A 85 -16.88 13.71 -2.92
N LYS A 86 -17.12 13.79 -1.60
CA LYS A 86 -16.22 14.49 -0.66
C LYS A 86 -14.82 13.88 -0.62
N ARG A 87 -14.72 12.54 -0.71
CA ARG A 87 -13.43 11.84 -0.84
C ARG A 87 -12.73 12.27 -2.12
N ASP A 88 -13.41 12.24 -3.25
CA ASP A 88 -12.80 12.56 -4.54
C ASP A 88 -12.34 14.03 -4.62
N ILE A 89 -13.12 14.95 -4.05
CA ILE A 89 -12.70 16.35 -3.89
C ILE A 89 -11.47 16.43 -2.98
N GLY A 90 -11.51 15.78 -1.82
CA GLY A 90 -10.39 15.70 -0.87
C GLY A 90 -9.12 15.21 -1.53
N THR A 91 -9.13 14.02 -2.15
CA THR A 91 -7.99 13.48 -2.89
C THR A 91 -7.43 14.51 -3.87
N ARG A 92 -8.30 15.13 -4.68
CA ARG A 92 -7.88 16.11 -5.69
C ARG A 92 -7.28 17.37 -5.06
N LEU A 93 -7.74 17.83 -3.90
CA LEU A 93 -7.13 18.97 -3.19
C LEU A 93 -5.69 18.65 -2.76
N PHE A 94 -5.42 17.43 -2.30
CA PHE A 94 -4.10 17.01 -1.81
C PHE A 94 -3.18 16.41 -2.88
N LYS A 95 -3.60 16.33 -4.16
CA LYS A 95 -2.71 15.88 -5.25
C LYS A 95 -1.51 16.82 -5.42
N TYR A 96 -0.33 16.23 -5.49
CA TYR A 96 0.87 16.91 -5.95
C TYR A 96 0.70 17.34 -7.43
N ARG A 97 1.14 18.55 -7.75
CA ARG A 97 1.03 19.16 -9.10
C ARG A 97 2.33 19.83 -9.56
N GLY A 98 3.42 19.58 -8.85
CA GLY A 98 4.73 20.10 -9.21
C GLY A 98 5.42 19.22 -10.25
N ASP A 99 6.72 19.45 -10.41
CA ASP A 99 7.58 18.64 -11.25
C ASP A 99 7.69 17.22 -10.67
N LEU A 100 7.23 16.22 -11.43
CA LEU A 100 7.22 14.82 -11.01
C LEU A 100 8.63 14.20 -10.99
N THR A 101 9.50 14.54 -11.94
CA THR A 101 10.90 14.09 -11.91
C THR A 101 11.58 14.56 -10.63
N ARG A 102 11.37 15.84 -10.28
CA ARG A 102 11.89 16.39 -9.03
C ARG A 102 11.31 15.67 -7.82
N GLU A 103 10.01 15.41 -7.78
CA GLU A 103 9.37 14.70 -6.68
C GLU A 103 9.91 13.27 -6.52
N PHE A 104 9.97 12.51 -7.62
CA PHE A 104 10.51 11.15 -7.63
C PHE A 104 11.96 11.11 -7.15
N ASN A 105 12.75 12.12 -7.49
CA ASN A 105 14.15 12.18 -7.11
C ASN A 105 14.40 12.54 -5.64
N HIS A 106 13.37 12.90 -4.85
CA HIS A 106 13.49 12.97 -3.39
C HIS A 106 13.51 11.58 -2.74
N TYR A 107 13.00 10.55 -3.41
CA TYR A 107 13.00 9.17 -2.91
C TYR A 107 14.31 8.44 -3.26
N HIS A 108 14.83 8.68 -4.47
CA HIS A 108 16.11 8.18 -4.95
C HIS A 108 16.51 8.95 -6.21
N ASP A 109 17.80 9.16 -6.47
CA ASP A 109 18.31 9.77 -7.73
C ASP A 109 17.84 9.10 -9.04
N ARG A 110 17.23 7.91 -8.94
CA ARG A 110 16.71 7.09 -10.05
C ARG A 110 15.21 6.86 -9.91
N GLY A 111 14.55 7.68 -9.11
CA GLY A 111 13.16 7.49 -8.73
C GLY A 111 12.23 7.52 -9.95
N GLN A 112 12.53 8.40 -10.91
CA GLN A 112 11.77 8.46 -12.16
C GLN A 112 11.86 7.14 -12.93
N GLU A 113 13.06 6.58 -13.15
CA GLU A 113 13.21 5.33 -13.88
C GLU A 113 12.54 4.16 -13.16
N ILE A 114 12.76 4.03 -11.85
CA ILE A 114 12.23 2.91 -11.04
C ILE A 114 10.70 2.94 -11.00
N ILE A 115 10.11 4.10 -10.71
CA ILE A 115 8.64 4.23 -10.59
C ILE A 115 7.98 4.07 -11.95
N THR A 116 8.56 4.61 -13.02
CA THR A 116 8.03 4.42 -14.37
C THR A 116 8.05 2.95 -14.78
N ALA A 117 9.20 2.27 -14.65
CA ALA A 117 9.31 0.85 -14.98
C ALA A 117 8.28 0.00 -14.21
N TYR A 118 8.13 0.28 -12.91
CA TYR A 118 7.11 -0.37 -12.07
C TYR A 118 5.70 -0.19 -12.63
N THR A 119 5.30 1.05 -12.93
CA THR A 119 3.97 1.32 -13.47
C THR A 119 3.75 0.75 -14.86
N ASP A 120 4.79 0.66 -15.69
CA ASP A 120 4.72 0.04 -17.00
C ASP A 120 4.48 -1.46 -16.88
N GLY A 121 5.12 -2.14 -15.92
CA GLY A 121 4.85 -3.54 -15.61
C GLY A 121 3.43 -3.79 -15.10
N VAL A 122 2.92 -2.92 -14.21
CA VAL A 122 1.51 -2.95 -13.78
C VAL A 122 0.58 -2.83 -14.99
N ASN A 123 0.87 -1.91 -15.89
CA ASN A 123 0.07 -1.67 -17.09
C ASN A 123 0.13 -2.84 -18.07
N ALA A 124 1.28 -3.49 -18.23
CA ALA A 124 1.42 -4.68 -19.06
C ALA A 124 0.49 -5.82 -18.58
N TYR A 125 0.39 -6.04 -17.27
CA TYR A 125 -0.57 -7.01 -16.75
C TYR A 125 -2.03 -6.58 -16.92
N ILE A 126 -2.32 -5.28 -16.76
CA ILE A 126 -3.68 -4.75 -17.02
C ILE A 126 -4.09 -5.00 -18.47
N GLU A 127 -3.18 -4.77 -19.43
CA GLU A 127 -3.42 -5.04 -20.84
C GLU A 127 -3.69 -6.52 -21.10
N GLU A 128 -2.84 -7.41 -20.59
CA GLU A 128 -3.04 -8.87 -20.66
C GLU A 128 -4.40 -9.29 -20.08
N ALA A 129 -4.76 -8.77 -18.90
CA ALA A 129 -6.03 -9.08 -18.25
C ALA A 129 -7.25 -8.60 -19.06
N LEU A 130 -7.10 -7.50 -19.81
CA LEU A 130 -8.14 -6.94 -20.67
C LEU A 130 -8.28 -7.68 -22.01
N GLU A 131 -7.31 -8.49 -22.43
CA GLU A 131 -7.46 -9.38 -23.60
C GLU A 131 -8.51 -10.47 -23.36
N ASN A 132 -8.69 -10.89 -22.10
CA ASN A 132 -9.71 -11.84 -21.69
C ASN A 132 -10.48 -11.34 -20.44
N PRO A 133 -11.40 -10.36 -20.59
CA PRO A 133 -12.13 -9.78 -19.47
C PRO A 133 -12.96 -10.80 -18.67
N ASP A 134 -13.34 -11.92 -19.28
CA ASP A 134 -14.05 -13.01 -18.60
C ASP A 134 -13.19 -13.72 -17.54
N SER A 135 -11.87 -13.57 -17.60
CA SER A 135 -10.94 -14.10 -16.60
C SER A 135 -10.67 -13.14 -15.43
N LEU A 136 -11.18 -11.91 -15.48
CA LEU A 136 -11.00 -10.94 -14.40
C LEU A 136 -11.55 -11.47 -13.08
N PRO A 137 -10.93 -11.09 -11.94
CA PRO A 137 -11.45 -11.37 -10.61
C PRO A 137 -12.93 -11.03 -10.48
N ILE A 138 -13.66 -11.79 -9.67
CA ILE A 138 -15.12 -11.71 -9.55
C ILE A 138 -15.58 -10.31 -9.14
N GLU A 139 -14.78 -9.59 -8.38
CA GLU A 139 -15.03 -8.23 -7.91
C GLU A 139 -15.26 -7.24 -9.07
N PHE A 140 -14.52 -7.38 -10.18
CA PHE A 140 -14.72 -6.56 -11.38
C PHE A 140 -16.09 -6.80 -12.01
N LYS A 141 -16.53 -8.07 -12.05
CA LYS A 141 -17.86 -8.45 -12.57
C LYS A 141 -18.98 -8.01 -11.63
N MET A 142 -18.75 -8.13 -10.32
CA MET A 142 -19.68 -7.69 -9.29
C MET A 142 -19.90 -6.19 -9.34
N LEU A 143 -18.87 -5.38 -9.59
CA LEU A 143 -18.98 -3.93 -9.65
C LEU A 143 -19.24 -3.40 -11.08
N ASN A 144 -19.24 -4.28 -12.08
CA ASN A 144 -19.35 -3.94 -13.50
C ASN A 144 -18.32 -2.87 -13.92
N ILE A 145 -17.06 -3.09 -13.53
CA ILE A 145 -15.93 -2.23 -13.86
C ILE A 145 -14.80 -3.02 -14.51
N LEU A 146 -13.86 -2.30 -15.12
CA LEU A 146 -12.62 -2.84 -15.66
C LEU A 146 -11.44 -2.12 -14.99
N PRO A 147 -10.27 -2.79 -14.85
CA PRO A 147 -9.07 -2.12 -14.39
C PRO A 147 -8.67 -1.03 -15.39
N GLN A 148 -8.11 0.08 -14.89
CA GLN A 148 -7.54 1.12 -15.74
C GLN A 148 -6.05 1.30 -15.50
N LYS A 149 -5.36 1.80 -16.52
CA LYS A 149 -3.92 2.04 -16.48
C LYS A 149 -3.50 2.94 -15.33
N TRP A 150 -2.37 2.62 -14.74
CA TRP A 150 -1.65 3.40 -13.76
C TRP A 150 -0.76 4.43 -14.44
N THR A 151 -0.55 5.53 -13.73
CA THR A 151 0.51 6.51 -14.03
C THR A 151 1.49 6.57 -12.87
N PRO A 152 2.73 7.03 -13.09
CA PRO A 152 3.70 7.25 -12.00
C PRO A 152 3.16 8.10 -10.84
N GLU A 153 2.22 9.02 -11.11
CA GLU A 153 1.56 9.83 -10.06
C GLU A 153 0.77 8.98 -9.04
N VAL A 154 0.24 7.83 -9.46
CA VAL A 154 -0.55 6.95 -8.57
C VAL A 154 0.31 6.45 -7.41
N VAL A 155 1.56 6.10 -7.70
CA VAL A 155 2.54 5.60 -6.71
C VAL A 155 2.83 6.65 -5.64
N ILE A 156 2.96 7.92 -6.03
CA ILE A 156 3.25 9.04 -5.10
C ILE A 156 2.02 9.77 -4.58
N SER A 157 0.81 9.26 -4.80
CA SER A 157 -0.44 9.93 -4.43
C SER A 157 -0.63 10.15 -2.92
N ARG A 158 0.28 9.62 -2.09
CA ARG A 158 0.30 9.71 -0.62
C ARG A 158 -1.00 9.27 0.05
N HIS A 159 -1.88 8.56 -0.66
CA HIS A 159 -3.13 8.05 -0.10
C HIS A 159 -2.88 7.01 1.01
N GLN A 160 -1.74 6.29 0.97
CA GLN A 160 -1.22 5.45 2.07
C GLN A 160 -0.08 6.09 2.86
N GLY A 161 0.18 7.39 2.67
CA GLY A 161 1.23 8.10 3.41
C GLY A 161 1.02 8.00 4.93
N LEU A 162 2.13 7.84 5.66
CA LEU A 162 2.17 7.91 7.11
C LEU A 162 2.02 9.38 7.53
N LEU A 163 0.77 9.80 7.72
CA LEU A 163 0.41 11.15 8.13
C LEU A 163 -0.15 11.07 9.55
N GLY A 164 0.52 11.74 10.48
CA GLY A 164 0.12 11.84 11.87
C GLY A 164 -0.57 13.16 12.17
N ASN A 165 -1.05 13.28 13.41
CA ASN A 165 -1.44 14.48 14.17
C ASN A 165 -2.35 15.57 13.59
N ILE A 166 -2.71 15.66 12.30
CA ILE A 166 -3.47 16.83 11.79
C ILE A 166 -4.78 17.13 12.56
N GLY A 167 -5.50 16.10 13.00
CA GLY A 167 -6.70 16.28 13.84
C GLY A 167 -6.35 16.83 15.21
N ALA A 168 -5.27 16.35 15.84
CA ALA A 168 -4.78 16.84 17.11
C ALA A 168 -4.20 18.27 16.98
N GLU A 169 -3.50 18.59 15.89
CA GLU A 169 -3.00 19.94 15.61
C GLU A 169 -4.15 20.94 15.50
N LEU A 170 -5.24 20.56 14.83
CA LEU A 170 -6.44 21.38 14.76
C LEU A 170 -7.11 21.53 16.13
N GLU A 171 -7.27 20.44 16.88
CA GLU A 171 -7.87 20.44 18.22
C GLU A 171 -7.09 21.34 19.18
N VAL A 172 -5.76 21.16 19.25
CA VAL A 172 -4.84 21.98 20.03
C VAL A 172 -4.92 23.44 19.56
N GLY A 173 -4.92 23.68 18.24
CA GLY A 173 -5.02 25.03 17.69
C GLY A 173 -6.31 25.75 18.07
N MET A 174 -7.45 25.06 17.97
CA MET A 174 -8.75 25.57 18.41
C MET A 174 -8.79 25.82 19.92
N ALA A 175 -8.12 24.98 20.72
CA ALA A 175 -8.01 25.18 22.16
C ALA A 175 -7.16 26.42 22.48
N VAL A 176 -6.00 26.59 21.83
CA VAL A 176 -5.13 27.76 22.01
C VAL A 176 -5.89 29.05 21.70
N ASP A 177 -6.67 29.08 20.61
CA ASP A 177 -7.49 30.25 20.26
C ASP A 177 -8.55 30.58 21.33
N LYS A 178 -9.16 29.56 21.94
CA LYS A 178 -10.25 29.73 22.92
C LYS A 178 -9.79 30.04 24.33
N ILE A 179 -8.73 29.38 24.81
CA ILE A 179 -8.31 29.41 26.22
C ILE A 179 -6.86 29.88 26.43
N GLY A 180 -6.11 30.12 25.36
CA GLY A 180 -4.71 30.56 25.42
C GLY A 180 -3.71 29.43 25.65
N VAL A 181 -2.44 29.69 25.34
CA VAL A 181 -1.35 28.70 25.39
C VAL A 181 -1.18 28.09 26.78
N ASP A 182 -1.12 28.93 27.83
CA ASP A 182 -0.85 28.46 29.19
C ASP A 182 -1.90 27.46 29.68
N ALA A 183 -3.19 27.77 29.45
CA ALA A 183 -4.27 26.88 29.85
C ALA A 183 -4.27 25.55 29.06
N VAL A 184 -3.89 25.57 27.78
CA VAL A 184 -3.73 24.34 27.00
C VAL A 184 -2.58 23.50 27.54
N LYS A 185 -1.42 24.11 27.86
CA LYS A 185 -0.28 23.39 28.45
C LYS A 185 -0.60 22.79 29.82
N ASP A 186 -1.48 23.43 30.59
CA ASP A 186 -1.94 22.90 31.88
C ASP A 186 -2.92 21.73 31.74
N LEU A 187 -3.70 21.67 30.66
CA LEU A 187 -4.74 20.66 30.44
C LEU A 187 -4.29 19.46 29.59
N TYR A 188 -3.36 19.67 28.64
CA TYR A 188 -2.89 18.65 27.70
C TYR A 188 -1.54 18.08 28.12
N TRP A 189 -1.37 16.77 27.89
CA TRP A 189 -0.12 16.06 28.17
C TRP A 189 0.76 15.99 26.92
N PHE A 190 1.75 16.88 26.82
CA PHE A 190 2.69 16.94 25.68
C PHE A 190 4.05 16.23 25.93
N HIS A 191 4.25 15.62 27.11
CA HIS A 191 5.51 14.97 27.44
C HIS A 191 5.85 13.81 26.49
N PRO A 192 7.14 13.57 26.20
CA PRO A 192 8.30 14.16 26.86
C PRO A 192 8.75 15.51 26.28
N LYS A 193 8.02 16.06 25.32
CA LYS A 193 8.36 17.32 24.65
C LYS A 193 7.59 18.49 25.25
N ASP A 194 8.04 19.69 24.91
CA ASP A 194 7.34 20.94 25.19
C ASP A 194 7.20 21.69 23.86
N PRO A 195 6.05 21.53 23.16
CA PRO A 195 5.85 22.15 21.86
C PRO A 195 5.64 23.67 21.98
N ILE A 196 5.98 24.36 20.88
CA ILE A 196 5.62 25.75 20.64
C ILE A 196 4.15 25.74 20.22
N LEU A 197 3.28 26.38 21.02
CA LEU A 197 1.84 26.42 20.78
C LEU A 197 1.36 27.80 20.32
N GLU A 198 2.26 28.79 20.31
CA GLU A 198 1.98 30.11 19.78
C GLU A 198 1.57 30.01 18.30
N MET A 199 0.41 30.57 17.98
CA MET A 199 -0.08 30.61 16.62
C MET A 199 0.80 31.49 15.73
N ASP A 200 1.16 30.98 14.55
CA ASP A 200 1.79 31.80 13.53
C ASP A 200 0.85 32.95 13.15
N PRO A 201 1.31 34.22 13.11
CA PRO A 201 0.48 35.36 12.76
C PRO A 201 -0.20 35.27 11.37
N ALA A 202 0.30 34.42 10.47
CA ALA A 202 -0.32 34.16 9.17
C ALA A 202 -1.59 33.29 9.27
N ILE A 203 -1.82 32.61 10.40
CA ILE A 203 -3.00 31.77 10.62
C ILE A 203 -4.15 32.65 11.09
N ASN A 204 -5.23 32.69 10.29
CA ASN A 204 -6.49 33.27 10.75
C ASN A 204 -7.24 32.24 11.62
N THR A 205 -7.15 32.40 12.94
CA THR A 205 -7.74 31.46 13.89
C THR A 205 -9.27 31.39 13.82
N SER A 206 -9.94 32.42 13.29
CA SER A 206 -11.40 32.39 13.08
C SER A 206 -11.86 31.34 12.06
N LEU A 207 -10.93 30.80 11.26
CA LEU A 207 -11.21 29.73 10.29
C LEU A 207 -11.03 28.34 10.90
N LEU A 208 -10.47 28.22 12.11
CA LEU A 208 -10.29 26.93 12.77
C LEU A 208 -11.64 26.43 13.27
N SER A 209 -12.12 25.36 12.65
CA SER A 209 -13.38 24.70 13.00
C SER A 209 -13.25 23.20 12.80
N GLU A 210 -14.11 22.41 13.45
CA GLU A 210 -14.14 20.95 13.28
C GLU A 210 -14.36 20.54 11.81
N GLU A 211 -15.06 21.36 11.04
CA GLU A 211 -15.40 21.10 9.63
C GLU A 211 -14.22 21.33 8.67
N ILE A 212 -13.17 22.06 9.07
CA ILE A 212 -12.06 22.40 8.16
C ILE A 212 -11.34 21.16 7.60
N LEU A 213 -11.37 20.05 8.34
CA LEU A 213 -10.79 18.76 7.95
C LEU A 213 -11.81 17.78 7.35
N GLU A 214 -13.05 18.21 7.06
CA GLU A 214 -14.09 17.31 6.54
C GLU A 214 -13.61 16.57 5.28
N LEU A 215 -13.09 17.31 4.30
CA LEU A 215 -12.60 16.72 3.05
C LEU A 215 -11.36 15.86 3.28
N TYR A 216 -10.50 16.25 4.23
CA TYR A 216 -9.34 15.45 4.62
C TYR A 216 -9.78 14.08 5.16
N PHE A 217 -10.67 14.06 6.16
CA PHE A 217 -11.16 12.81 6.74
C PHE A 217 -11.97 11.98 5.74
N ALA A 218 -12.73 12.63 4.84
CA ALA A 218 -13.46 11.94 3.80
C ALA A 218 -12.54 11.12 2.88
N TYR A 219 -11.39 11.66 2.46
CA TYR A 219 -10.49 10.91 1.59
C TYR A 219 -9.57 9.91 2.33
N ARG A 220 -9.35 10.12 3.63
CA ARG A 220 -8.52 9.23 4.47
C ARG A 220 -9.24 8.00 5.01
N ARG A 221 -10.56 8.03 5.17
CA ARG A 221 -11.32 6.86 5.67
C ARG A 221 -11.22 5.68 4.69
N PRO A 222 -11.29 4.42 5.12
CA PRO A 222 -11.32 3.26 4.21
C PRO A 222 -12.48 3.32 3.20
N VAL A 223 -12.32 2.69 2.04
CA VAL A 223 -13.43 2.50 1.08
C VAL A 223 -14.29 1.34 1.59
N ARG A 224 -15.59 1.54 1.72
CA ARG A 224 -16.56 0.51 2.12
C ARG A 224 -17.53 0.27 0.96
N PHE A 225 -17.72 -0.99 0.58
CA PHE A 225 -18.70 -1.38 -0.43
C PHE A 225 -20.02 -1.71 0.24
N LEU A 226 -21.11 -1.13 -0.27
CA LEU A 226 -22.47 -1.37 0.18
C LEU A 226 -23.16 -2.34 -0.80
N PRO A 227 -24.21 -3.07 -0.35
CA PRO A 227 -24.96 -3.97 -1.22
C PRO A 227 -25.45 -3.31 -2.52
N GLU A 228 -25.80 -2.03 -2.49
CA GLU A 228 -26.23 -1.25 -3.65
C GLU A 228 -25.15 -1.03 -4.71
N ASP A 229 -23.86 -1.11 -4.37
CA ASP A 229 -22.76 -0.99 -5.35
C ASP A 229 -22.60 -2.24 -6.20
N ILE A 230 -23.00 -3.39 -5.65
CA ILE A 230 -22.82 -4.69 -6.28
C ILE A 230 -23.93 -4.89 -7.30
N ASN A 231 -23.63 -5.38 -8.50
CA ASN A 231 -24.63 -5.75 -9.50
C ASN A 231 -25.63 -6.76 -8.92
N SER A 232 -26.93 -6.53 -9.18
CA SER A 232 -28.04 -7.29 -8.59
C SER A 232 -27.97 -8.80 -8.85
N THR A 233 -27.35 -9.25 -9.95
CA THR A 233 -27.15 -10.68 -10.25
C THR A 233 -26.22 -11.38 -9.25
N TYR A 234 -25.32 -10.64 -8.60
CA TYR A 234 -24.38 -11.14 -7.60
C TYR A 234 -24.86 -10.90 -6.16
N ARG A 235 -25.98 -10.19 -5.97
CA ARG A 235 -26.60 -10.01 -4.65
C ARG A 235 -27.37 -11.27 -4.29
N ARG A 236 -26.95 -12.00 -3.25
CA ARG A 236 -27.78 -13.06 -2.66
C ARG A 236 -28.79 -12.45 -1.68
N ALA A 237 -30.05 -12.83 -1.81
CA ALA A 237 -31.07 -12.50 -0.81
C ALA A 237 -30.71 -13.16 0.53
N GLY A 238 -30.55 -12.35 1.59
CA GLY A 238 -30.28 -12.83 2.95
C GLY A 238 -28.81 -13.02 3.33
N THR A 239 -27.84 -12.64 2.49
CA THR A 239 -26.41 -12.58 2.86
C THR A 239 -25.94 -11.15 3.10
N THR A 240 -26.65 -10.39 3.93
CA THR A 240 -26.12 -9.11 4.45
C THR A 240 -25.04 -9.32 5.52
N ALA A 241 -24.93 -10.55 6.04
CA ALA A 241 -24.10 -10.89 7.20
C ALA A 241 -22.57 -10.77 7.02
N PHE A 242 -22.03 -10.57 5.81
CA PHE A 242 -20.58 -10.36 5.62
C PHE A 242 -20.19 -8.88 5.47
N PHE A 243 -21.16 -7.98 5.31
CA PHE A 243 -20.92 -6.54 5.13
C PHE A 243 -21.51 -5.69 6.27
N GLU A 244 -22.32 -6.29 7.14
CA GLU A 244 -22.93 -5.68 8.33
C GLU A 244 -22.14 -5.95 9.62
N GLU A 245 -20.82 -6.16 9.56
CA GLU A 245 -20.05 -5.79 10.75
C GLU A 245 -20.03 -4.27 10.80
N GLU A 246 -20.95 -3.74 11.59
CA GLU A 246 -20.81 -2.45 12.24
C GLU A 246 -19.46 -2.50 12.97
N GLN A 247 -18.36 -2.25 12.25
CA GLN A 247 -17.12 -1.81 12.88
C GLN A 247 -17.50 -0.49 13.50
N VAL A 248 -17.91 -0.55 14.76
CA VAL A 248 -17.74 0.53 15.69
C VAL A 248 -16.29 0.96 15.47
N ASP A 249 -16.10 2.12 14.86
CA ASP A 249 -14.80 2.80 14.79
C ASP A 249 -14.44 3.18 16.23
N VAL A 250 -14.18 2.17 17.07
CA VAL A 250 -13.39 2.34 18.27
C VAL A 250 -12.00 2.60 17.72
N TYR A 251 -11.72 3.87 17.44
CA TYR A 251 -10.37 4.32 17.18
C TYR A 251 -9.60 4.14 18.50
N ASP A 252 -9.22 2.90 18.79
CA ASP A 252 -8.25 2.62 19.82
C ASP A 252 -6.92 3.08 19.27
N SER A 253 -6.55 4.32 19.59
CA SER A 253 -5.25 4.87 19.24
C SER A 253 -4.10 3.98 19.73
N LEU A 254 -4.30 3.09 20.70
CA LEU A 254 -3.31 2.13 21.19
C LEU A 254 -3.25 0.81 20.39
N SER A 255 -4.21 0.56 19.50
CA SER A 255 -4.21 -0.64 18.64
C SER A 255 -3.14 -0.63 17.54
N ILE A 256 -2.55 0.54 17.26
CA ILE A 256 -1.44 0.69 16.33
C ILE A 256 -0.14 0.64 17.13
N GLY A 257 0.61 -0.43 16.95
CA GLY A 257 1.91 -0.67 17.57
C GLY A 257 2.93 -1.17 16.56
N SER A 258 4.17 -1.33 16.99
CA SER A 258 5.23 -2.01 16.26
C SER A 258 6.36 -2.31 17.24
N ASN A 259 6.97 -3.49 17.14
CA ASN A 259 8.19 -3.82 17.86
C ASN A 259 9.38 -3.80 16.90
N ASN A 260 10.55 -3.42 17.41
CA ASN A 260 11.79 -3.54 16.66
C ASN A 260 12.98 -3.76 17.60
N TRP A 261 13.73 -4.85 17.41
CA TRP A 261 14.92 -5.18 18.18
C TRP A 261 16.12 -5.39 17.28
N VAL A 262 17.29 -4.92 17.71
CA VAL A 262 18.59 -5.20 17.10
C VAL A 262 19.54 -5.64 18.21
N LEU A 263 20.14 -6.82 18.05
CA LEU A 263 21.12 -7.40 18.97
C LEU A 263 22.50 -7.37 18.33
N SER A 264 23.48 -6.79 19.03
CA SER A 264 24.87 -6.83 18.60
C SER A 264 25.45 -8.25 18.71
N GLU A 265 26.53 -8.51 17.99
CA GLU A 265 27.31 -9.76 18.00
C GLU A 265 27.66 -10.24 19.42
N SER A 266 27.95 -9.31 20.35
CA SER A 266 28.28 -9.64 21.74
C SER A 266 27.12 -10.22 22.55
N MET A 267 25.89 -10.12 22.04
CA MET A 267 24.66 -10.58 22.69
C MET A 267 24.11 -11.88 22.07
N THR A 268 24.76 -12.42 21.04
CA THR A 268 24.29 -13.60 20.29
C THR A 268 25.28 -14.75 20.40
N ALA A 269 24.78 -15.99 20.38
CA ALA A 269 25.60 -17.18 20.64
C ALA A 269 26.57 -17.50 19.49
N ASP A 270 26.24 -17.11 18.26
CA ASP A 270 27.01 -17.34 17.03
C ASP A 270 27.79 -16.10 16.58
N GLY A 271 27.75 -15.01 17.36
CA GLY A 271 28.43 -13.76 17.04
C GLY A 271 27.85 -13.03 15.82
N GLN A 272 26.65 -13.38 15.34
CA GLN A 272 25.98 -12.65 14.26
C GLN A 272 25.05 -11.57 14.83
N THR A 273 24.89 -10.47 14.09
CA THR A 273 23.86 -9.47 14.42
C THR A 273 22.48 -10.03 14.13
N LEU A 274 21.54 -9.88 15.07
CA LEU A 274 20.14 -10.29 14.88
C LEU A 274 19.23 -9.07 14.87
N MET A 275 18.25 -9.09 13.97
CA MET A 275 17.18 -8.10 13.92
C MET A 275 15.82 -8.79 13.93
N ALA A 276 14.89 -8.25 14.73
CA ALA A 276 13.49 -8.64 14.71
C ALA A 276 12.63 -7.41 14.46
N ASN A 277 11.92 -7.39 13.33
CA ASN A 277 10.95 -6.35 13.00
C ASN A 277 9.53 -6.94 13.01
N ASP A 278 8.64 -6.32 13.78
CA ASP A 278 7.28 -6.82 14.02
C ASP A 278 6.28 -5.66 13.99
N PRO A 279 5.93 -5.16 12.78
CA PRO A 279 4.99 -4.07 12.62
C PRO A 279 3.55 -4.55 12.85
N HIS A 280 2.82 -3.91 13.76
CA HIS A 280 1.41 -4.24 14.00
C HIS A 280 0.52 -3.41 13.08
N ARG A 281 -0.25 -4.11 12.25
CA ARG A 281 -1.21 -3.55 11.32
C ARG A 281 -2.50 -4.35 11.37
N THR A 282 -3.60 -3.72 10.97
CA THR A 282 -4.89 -4.38 10.83
C THR A 282 -4.74 -5.62 9.94
N ILE A 283 -5.25 -6.75 10.41
CA ILE A 283 -5.36 -7.96 9.59
C ILE A 283 -6.47 -7.69 8.57
N ALA A 284 -6.08 -7.53 7.31
CA ALA A 284 -6.98 -7.25 6.21
C ALA A 284 -6.82 -8.32 5.13
N VAL A 285 -7.89 -8.51 4.34
CA VAL A 285 -7.89 -9.34 3.14
C VAL A 285 -8.31 -8.45 1.97
N PRO A 286 -7.44 -8.23 0.97
CA PRO A 286 -6.02 -8.61 0.93
C PRO A 286 -5.14 -7.92 1.99
N SER A 287 -4.06 -8.58 2.42
CA SER A 287 -3.08 -7.99 3.34
C SER A 287 -2.39 -6.77 2.71
N LEU A 288 -2.11 -5.75 3.52
CA LEU A 288 -1.30 -4.58 3.13
C LEU A 288 0.13 -4.98 2.74
N ARG A 289 0.67 -6.05 3.32
CA ARG A 289 2.05 -6.50 3.06
C ARG A 289 2.09 -7.47 1.88
N TYR A 290 3.04 -7.22 0.99
CA TYR A 290 3.36 -8.06 -0.15
C TYR A 290 4.84 -8.41 -0.14
N MET A 291 5.13 -9.71 -0.09
CA MET A 291 6.49 -10.24 -0.03
C MET A 291 7.01 -10.51 -1.43
N THR A 292 8.24 -10.06 -1.72
CA THR A 292 8.91 -10.35 -2.99
C THR A 292 10.42 -10.41 -2.78
N HIS A 293 11.10 -11.15 -3.66
CA HIS A 293 12.56 -11.23 -3.72
C HIS A 293 13.03 -10.68 -5.06
N LEU A 294 13.93 -9.71 -5.01
CA LEU A 294 14.41 -8.97 -6.17
C LEU A 294 15.90 -9.23 -6.39
N VAL A 295 16.26 -9.79 -7.55
CA VAL A 295 17.62 -10.15 -7.92
C VAL A 295 18.01 -9.58 -9.29
N ALA A 296 19.01 -8.70 -9.31
CA ALA A 296 19.63 -8.13 -10.51
C ALA A 296 21.03 -7.58 -10.16
N PRO A 297 21.84 -7.09 -11.11
CA PRO A 297 23.10 -6.40 -10.77
C PRO A 297 22.86 -5.25 -9.77
N GLY A 298 23.45 -5.36 -8.58
CA GLY A 298 23.27 -4.39 -7.48
C GLY A 298 22.04 -4.63 -6.59
N TRP A 299 21.24 -5.67 -6.88
CA TRP A 299 20.03 -6.04 -6.13
C TRP A 299 20.04 -7.52 -5.76
N ASN A 300 19.89 -7.80 -4.47
CA ASN A 300 19.62 -9.12 -3.94
C ASN A 300 18.90 -8.95 -2.61
N VAL A 301 17.61 -8.60 -2.67
CA VAL A 301 16.85 -8.17 -1.51
C VAL A 301 15.53 -8.89 -1.43
N ILE A 302 15.22 -9.43 -0.25
CA ILE A 302 13.94 -10.07 0.04
C ILE A 302 13.28 -9.37 1.22
N GLY A 303 11.98 -9.19 1.14
CA GLY A 303 11.22 -8.60 2.21
C GLY A 303 9.80 -8.26 1.82
N GLY A 304 9.17 -7.45 2.65
CA GLY A 304 7.81 -6.96 2.47
C GLY A 304 7.77 -5.47 2.15
N GLY A 305 6.79 -5.11 1.35
CA GLY A 305 6.38 -3.73 1.12
C GLY A 305 4.87 -3.64 0.93
N GLU A 306 4.41 -2.43 0.67
CA GLU A 306 3.10 -2.17 0.10
C GLU A 306 3.11 -2.51 -1.41
N PRO A 307 2.20 -3.34 -1.94
CA PRO A 307 2.27 -3.77 -3.33
C PRO A 307 2.01 -2.66 -4.36
N GLU A 308 1.60 -1.45 -3.98
CA GLU A 308 1.48 -0.31 -4.88
C GLU A 308 2.79 0.49 -5.05
N ILE A 309 3.83 0.15 -4.31
CA ILE A 309 5.10 0.90 -4.27
C ILE A 309 6.26 -0.02 -4.69
N PRO A 310 7.16 0.41 -5.58
CA PRO A 310 8.33 -0.38 -5.96
C PRO A 310 9.31 -0.56 -4.79
N GLY A 311 10.05 -1.67 -4.81
CA GLY A 311 11.09 -1.98 -3.84
C GLY A 311 10.60 -2.71 -2.58
N ILE A 312 11.43 -2.70 -1.53
CA ILE A 312 11.25 -3.43 -0.28
C ILE A 312 11.41 -2.47 0.91
N SER A 313 10.35 -2.27 1.70
CA SER A 313 10.37 -1.33 2.83
C SER A 313 10.83 -1.97 4.14
N ILE A 314 10.67 -3.28 4.28
CA ILE A 314 11.10 -4.08 5.44
C ILE A 314 11.71 -5.38 4.90
N GLY A 315 12.96 -5.67 5.22
CA GLY A 315 13.61 -6.85 4.64
C GLY A 315 15.08 -6.98 4.99
N HIS A 316 15.78 -7.77 4.19
CA HIS A 316 17.22 -7.95 4.31
C HIS A 316 17.86 -8.31 2.98
N ASN A 317 19.18 -8.17 2.93
CA ASN A 317 20.06 -8.63 1.86
C ASN A 317 21.34 -9.25 2.47
N GLU A 318 22.36 -9.51 1.66
CA GLU A 318 23.65 -10.04 2.13
C GLU A 318 24.46 -9.08 3.02
N HIS A 319 24.09 -7.79 3.08
CA HIS A 319 24.82 -6.76 3.81
C HIS A 319 24.14 -6.36 5.13
N GLY A 320 22.83 -6.52 5.25
CA GLY A 320 22.10 -6.17 6.47
C GLY A 320 20.59 -6.37 6.39
N ALA A 321 19.91 -6.05 7.49
CA ALA A 321 18.46 -6.09 7.63
C ALA A 321 17.94 -4.73 8.10
N TRP A 322 16.71 -4.40 7.72
CA TRP A 322 16.03 -3.17 8.10
C TRP A 322 14.53 -3.39 8.23
N GLY A 323 13.87 -2.45 8.88
CA GLY A 323 12.45 -2.53 9.16
C GLY A 323 11.93 -1.23 9.74
N LEU A 324 10.62 -1.18 9.94
CA LEU A 324 9.90 0.03 10.30
C LEU A 324 9.17 -0.16 11.62
N THR A 325 9.11 0.90 12.43
CA THR A 325 8.28 0.97 13.62
C THR A 325 7.61 2.34 13.67
N VAL A 326 6.41 2.41 14.26
CA VAL A 326 5.73 3.69 14.51
C VAL A 326 6.41 4.35 15.69
N PHE A 327 7.02 5.52 15.47
CA PHE A 327 7.54 6.35 16.55
C PHE A 327 6.52 7.45 16.85
N ARG A 328 5.90 7.40 18.02
CA ARG A 328 5.08 8.51 18.55
C ARG A 328 5.97 9.33 19.49
N THR A 329 6.21 10.59 19.13
CA THR A 329 6.87 11.58 19.99
C THR A 329 5.87 12.28 20.89
#